data_AF-A0A6V8KI72-F1
#
_entry.id   AF-A0A6V8KI72-F1
#
_cell.length_a   1.000
_cell.length_b   1.000
_cell.length_c   1.000
_cell.angle_alpha   90.00
_cell.angle_beta   90.00
_cell.angle_gamma   90.00
#
_symmetry.space_group_name_H-M   'P 1'
#
loop_
_entity.id
_entity.type
_entity.pdbx_description
1 polymer ?
#
loop_
_entity_poly.entity_id
_entity_poly.type
_entity_poly.pdbx_seq_one_letter_code
_entity_poly.pdbx_strand_id
1 'polypeptide(L)'
;MVAALRRRGEVVAVTADGANNAPALKHVDIGVAMGACDTDVAREASVIVLLDDSFASIAAAVRLGRSVYHNIRKFLVYVFSSGTADTVLLLGLAKAEVSLITTVITSWSRSAGRDLAAIPPPPGTLVAAVVRDETPLAAGPGFRLRPGDELLIVSETAGEQEI
;
A
#
# COMPACT_ATOMS: atom_id res chain seq x y z
N MET A 1 -25.62 -36.75 -21.56
CA MET A 1 -24.21 -36.47 -21.94
C MET A 1 -23.73 -35.11 -21.43
N VAL A 2 -24.39 -34.00 -21.79
CA VAL A 2 -24.04 -32.63 -21.34
C VAL A 2 -23.82 -32.52 -19.82
N ALA A 3 -24.76 -33.01 -19.01
CA ALA A 3 -24.64 -32.97 -17.55
C ALA A 3 -23.42 -33.75 -16.99
N ALA A 4 -22.90 -34.74 -17.71
CA ALA A 4 -21.70 -35.46 -17.29
C ALA A 4 -20.43 -34.67 -17.57
N LEU A 5 -20.36 -33.94 -18.70
CA LEU A 5 -19.24 -33.08 -19.05
C LEU A 5 -19.20 -31.83 -18.16
N ARG A 6 -20.36 -31.21 -17.89
CA ARG A 6 -20.45 -30.08 -16.95
C ARG A 6 -20.02 -30.46 -15.54
N ARG A 7 -20.37 -31.67 -15.07
CA ARG A 7 -19.89 -32.20 -13.77
C ARG A 7 -18.36 -32.39 -13.71
N ARG A 8 -17.68 -32.46 -14.85
CA ARG A 8 -16.21 -32.50 -14.92
C ARG A 8 -15.57 -31.11 -14.97
N GLY A 9 -16.37 -30.03 -14.87
CA GLY A 9 -15.88 -28.66 -14.97
C GLY A 9 -15.58 -28.20 -16.40
N GLU A 10 -15.97 -28.98 -17.40
CA GLU A 10 -15.80 -28.63 -18.81
C GLU A 10 -16.89 -27.64 -19.23
N VAL A 11 -16.51 -26.63 -20.03
CA VAL A 11 -17.45 -25.70 -20.66
C VAL A 11 -18.00 -26.34 -21.92
N VAL A 12 -19.31 -26.58 -21.98
CA VAL A 12 -19.93 -27.31 -23.10
C VAL A 12 -20.73 -26.36 -23.98
N ALA A 13 -20.34 -26.30 -25.25
CA ALA A 13 -21.14 -25.70 -26.30
C ALA A 13 -21.96 -26.78 -27.02
N VAL A 14 -23.25 -26.51 -27.27
CA VAL A 14 -24.15 -27.42 -27.98
C VAL A 14 -24.89 -26.68 -29.08
N THR A 15 -24.90 -27.27 -30.27
CA THR A 15 -25.74 -26.88 -31.38
C THR A 15 -26.98 -27.76 -31.39
N ALA A 16 -28.15 -27.20 -31.66
CA ALA A 16 -29.38 -27.97 -31.74
C ALA A 16 -30.17 -27.62 -32.98
N ASP A 17 -30.83 -28.60 -33.59
CA ASP A 17 -31.75 -28.36 -34.70
C ASP A 17 -33.20 -28.19 -34.20
N GLY A 18 -33.84 -27.09 -34.54
CA GLY A 18 -35.29 -26.89 -34.34
C GLY A 18 -35.83 -26.72 -32.90
N ALA A 19 -37.16 -26.53 -32.82
CA ALA A 19 -37.85 -26.04 -31.62
C ALA A 19 -37.88 -27.02 -30.44
N ASN A 20 -37.86 -28.32 -30.74
CA ASN A 20 -37.98 -29.37 -29.71
C ASN A 20 -36.74 -29.43 -28.80
N ASN A 21 -35.63 -28.84 -29.26
CA ASN A 21 -34.37 -28.80 -28.53
C ASN A 21 -34.14 -27.47 -27.78
N ALA A 22 -35.07 -26.52 -27.83
CA ALA A 22 -34.98 -25.26 -27.10
C ALA A 22 -34.75 -25.44 -25.58
N PRO A 23 -35.36 -26.42 -24.88
CA PRO A 23 -35.01 -26.69 -23.49
C PRO A 23 -33.54 -27.10 -23.31
N ALA A 24 -32.97 -27.88 -24.22
CA ALA A 24 -31.58 -28.32 -24.13
C ALA A 24 -30.60 -27.15 -24.30
N LEU A 25 -30.89 -26.20 -25.21
CA LEU A 25 -30.09 -24.98 -25.42
C LEU A 25 -30.05 -24.07 -24.19
N LYS A 26 -31.10 -24.08 -23.35
CA LYS A 26 -31.12 -23.33 -22.08
C LYS A 26 -30.35 -24.00 -20.94
N HIS A 27 -30.08 -25.31 -21.04
CA HIS A 27 -29.42 -26.08 -19.97
C HIS A 27 -27.91 -26.28 -20.18
N VAL A 28 -27.36 -25.76 -21.28
CA VAL A 28 -25.93 -25.82 -21.62
C VAL A 28 -25.24 -24.50 -21.27
N ASP A 29 -23.91 -24.49 -21.19
CA ASP A 29 -23.16 -23.26 -20.91
C ASP A 29 -23.21 -22.31 -22.12
N ILE A 30 -23.16 -22.85 -23.33
CA ILE A 30 -23.25 -22.08 -24.58
C ILE A 30 -24.17 -22.81 -25.57
N GLY A 31 -25.38 -22.29 -25.76
CA GLY A 31 -26.30 -22.76 -26.80
C GLY A 31 -26.09 -22.01 -28.11
N VAL A 32 -25.92 -22.73 -29.22
CA VAL A 32 -25.73 -22.16 -30.56
C VAL A 32 -26.87 -22.61 -31.47
N ALA A 33 -27.56 -21.66 -32.11
CA ALA A 33 -28.58 -21.93 -33.12
C ALA A 33 -28.15 -21.41 -34.50
N MET A 34 -28.71 -22.01 -35.54
CA MET A 34 -28.56 -21.62 -36.94
C MET A 34 -29.58 -20.53 -37.28
N GLY A 35 -29.18 -19.56 -38.08
CA GLY A 35 -29.99 -18.42 -38.50
C GLY A 35 -31.15 -18.84 -39.39
N ALA A 36 -30.88 -19.54 -40.49
CA ALA A 36 -31.90 -19.89 -41.47
C ALA A 36 -32.48 -21.30 -41.26
N CYS A 37 -31.66 -22.25 -40.82
CA CYS A 37 -32.11 -23.64 -40.59
C CYS A 37 -32.97 -23.83 -39.33
N ASP A 38 -32.80 -23.02 -38.28
CA ASP A 38 -33.50 -23.24 -37.01
C ASP A 38 -34.76 -22.38 -36.82
N THR A 39 -35.68 -22.94 -36.03
CA THR A 39 -36.92 -22.29 -35.61
C THR A 39 -36.65 -21.07 -34.73
N ASP A 40 -37.58 -20.11 -34.73
CA ASP A 40 -37.51 -18.90 -33.87
C ASP A 40 -37.35 -19.26 -32.38
N VAL A 41 -38.03 -20.32 -31.93
CA VAL A 41 -37.97 -20.81 -30.54
C VAL A 41 -36.57 -21.28 -30.15
N ALA A 42 -35.84 -21.90 -31.08
CA ALA A 42 -34.46 -22.34 -30.84
C ALA A 42 -33.48 -21.15 -30.82
N ARG A 43 -33.68 -20.17 -31.72
CA ARG A 43 -32.89 -18.94 -31.75
C ARG A 43 -33.05 -18.10 -30.48
N GLU A 44 -34.28 -17.98 -29.97
CA GLU A 44 -34.56 -17.28 -28.71
C GLU A 44 -34.01 -18.02 -27.47
N ALA A 45 -33.93 -19.36 -27.54
CA ALA A 45 -33.35 -20.16 -26.47
C ALA A 45 -31.81 -20.19 -26.49
N SER A 46 -31.18 -19.84 -27.61
CA SER A 46 -29.73 -19.85 -27.80
C SER A 46 -29.07 -18.56 -27.32
N VAL A 47 -27.77 -18.63 -26.99
CA VAL A 47 -26.96 -17.45 -26.64
C VAL A 47 -26.28 -16.87 -27.88
N ILE A 48 -26.04 -17.72 -28.89
CA ILE A 48 -25.37 -17.35 -30.14
C ILE A 48 -26.21 -17.87 -31.31
N VAL A 49 -26.46 -17.01 -32.29
CA VAL A 49 -27.11 -17.38 -33.55
C VAL A 49 -26.12 -17.18 -34.70
N LEU A 50 -25.90 -18.22 -35.50
CA LEU A 50 -25.06 -18.17 -36.70
C LEU A 50 -25.88 -17.70 -37.88
N LEU A 51 -25.67 -16.46 -38.32
CA LEU A 51 -26.45 -15.87 -39.41
C LEU A 51 -26.14 -16.50 -40.79
N ASP A 52 -24.98 -17.13 -40.93
CA ASP A 52 -24.48 -17.72 -42.16
C ASP A 52 -24.63 -19.25 -42.22
N ASP A 53 -25.21 -19.85 -41.18
CA ASP A 53 -25.38 -21.29 -41.03
C ASP A 53 -24.09 -22.09 -41.26
N SER A 54 -22.93 -21.51 -40.91
CA SER A 54 -21.61 -22.12 -41.10
C SER A 54 -20.93 -22.47 -39.78
N PHE A 55 -20.60 -23.74 -39.58
CA PHE A 55 -19.80 -24.18 -38.43
C PHE A 55 -18.40 -23.54 -38.39
N ALA A 56 -17.87 -23.07 -39.54
CA ALA A 56 -16.59 -22.36 -39.57
C ALA A 56 -16.65 -21.05 -38.75
N SER A 57 -17.82 -20.42 -38.66
CA SER A 57 -18.02 -19.19 -37.89
C SER A 57 -17.95 -19.43 -36.38
N ILE A 58 -18.27 -20.64 -35.90
CA ILE A 58 -18.00 -21.02 -34.49
C ILE A 58 -16.49 -21.05 -34.23
N ALA A 59 -15.71 -21.67 -35.11
CA ALA A 59 -14.25 -21.73 -34.94
C ALA A 59 -13.63 -20.32 -34.95
N ALA A 60 -14.10 -19.45 -35.84
CA ALA A 60 -13.71 -18.05 -35.89
C ALA A 60 -14.09 -17.30 -34.59
N ALA A 61 -15.32 -17.49 -34.10
CA ALA A 61 -15.81 -16.90 -32.86
C ALA A 61 -14.98 -17.33 -31.64
N VAL A 62 -14.62 -18.62 -31.53
CA VAL A 62 -13.73 -19.11 -30.46
C VAL A 62 -12.36 -18.43 -30.55
N ARG A 63 -11.79 -18.28 -31.75
CA ARG A 63 -10.50 -17.62 -31.95
C ARG A 63 -10.54 -16.15 -31.53
N LEU A 64 -11.61 -15.45 -31.90
CA LEU A 64 -11.85 -14.05 -31.51
C LEU A 64 -12.04 -13.92 -29.99
N GLY A 65 -12.87 -14.78 -29.39
CA GLY A 65 -13.10 -14.79 -27.95
C GLY A 65 -11.82 -14.98 -27.14
N ARG A 66 -10.91 -15.87 -27.58
CA ARG A 66 -9.59 -16.04 -26.95
C ARG A 66 -8.71 -14.79 -27.04
N SER A 67 -8.77 -14.07 -28.18
CA SER A 67 -8.05 -12.81 -28.35
C SER A 67 -8.59 -11.71 -27.43
N VAL A 68 -9.92 -11.58 -27.35
CA VAL A 68 -10.58 -10.63 -26.45
C VAL A 68 -10.23 -10.92 -24.99
N TYR A 69 -10.29 -12.19 -24.57
CA TYR A 69 -9.89 -12.58 -23.22
C TYR A 69 -8.44 -12.21 -22.90
N HIS A 70 -7.52 -12.44 -23.85
CA HIS A 70 -6.12 -12.07 -23.69
C HIS A 70 -5.92 -10.55 -23.56
N ASN A 71 -6.69 -9.77 -24.33
CA ASN A 71 -6.65 -8.31 -24.25
C ASN A 71 -7.25 -7.79 -22.93
N ILE A 72 -8.34 -8.36 -22.45
CA ILE A 72 -8.91 -8.04 -21.14
C ILE A 72 -7.89 -8.32 -20.03
N ARG A 73 -7.21 -9.48 -20.07
CA ARG A 73 -6.17 -9.80 -19.08
C ARG A 73 -5.03 -8.79 -19.11
N LYS A 74 -4.56 -8.39 -20.30
CA LYS A 74 -3.55 -7.33 -20.45
C LYS A 74 -4.03 -5.99 -19.90
N PHE A 75 -5.27 -5.61 -20.22
CA PHE A 75 -5.87 -4.38 -19.74
C PHE A 75 -5.99 -4.34 -18.22
N LEU A 76 -6.43 -5.43 -17.60
CA LEU A 76 -6.49 -5.54 -16.14
C LEU A 76 -5.10 -5.39 -15.51
N VAL A 77 -4.10 -6.13 -16.03
CA VAL A 77 -2.71 -6.00 -15.55
C VAL A 77 -2.22 -4.57 -15.69
N TYR A 78 -2.50 -3.91 -16.82
CA TYR A 78 -2.15 -2.51 -17.04
C TYR A 78 -2.78 -1.59 -16.00
N VAL A 79 -4.12 -1.64 -15.81
CA VAL A 79 -4.85 -0.79 -14.86
C VAL A 79 -4.36 -0.97 -13.42
N PHE A 80 -4.15 -2.22 -13.00
CA PHE A 80 -3.63 -2.49 -11.65
C PHE A 80 -2.17 -2.07 -11.48
N SER A 81 -1.35 -2.16 -12.54
CA SER A 81 0.06 -1.75 -12.47
C SER A 81 0.21 -0.22 -12.47
N SER A 82 -0.59 0.51 -13.25
CA SER A 82 -0.51 1.97 -13.29
C SER A 82 -1.04 2.60 -11.99
N GLY A 83 -2.18 2.13 -11.49
CA GLY A 83 -2.77 2.68 -10.25
C GLY A 83 -1.90 2.45 -9.01
N THR A 84 -1.15 1.35 -8.96
CA THR A 84 -0.22 1.07 -7.86
C THR A 84 1.05 1.91 -7.95
N ALA A 85 1.60 2.14 -9.14
CA ALA A 85 2.79 2.97 -9.31
C ALA A 85 2.54 4.42 -8.86
N ASP A 86 1.42 5.02 -9.27
CA ASP A 86 1.06 6.39 -8.88
C ASP A 86 0.83 6.51 -7.37
N THR A 87 0.14 5.54 -6.77
CA THR A 87 -0.12 5.52 -5.32
C THR A 87 1.17 5.37 -4.51
N VAL A 88 2.08 4.50 -4.94
CA VAL A 88 3.39 4.30 -4.26
C VAL A 88 4.26 5.54 -4.37
N LEU A 89 4.28 6.19 -5.54
CA LEU A 89 5.03 7.43 -5.75
C LEU A 89 4.52 8.56 -4.85
N LEU A 90 3.20 8.77 -4.79
CA LEU A 90 2.60 9.80 -3.95
C LEU A 90 2.90 9.58 -2.46
N LEU A 91 2.78 8.33 -2.01
CA LEU A 91 3.08 7.97 -0.62
C LEU A 91 4.57 8.15 -0.29
N GLY A 92 5.46 7.85 -1.23
CA GLY A 92 6.89 8.08 -1.10
C GLY A 92 7.23 9.56 -0.93
N LEU A 93 6.65 10.41 -1.78
CA LEU A 93 6.84 11.87 -1.70
C LEU A 93 6.30 12.44 -0.39
N ALA A 94 5.10 12.05 0.03
CA ALA A 94 4.52 12.48 1.31
C ALA A 94 5.39 12.10 2.51
N LYS A 95 5.98 10.89 2.52
CA LYS A 95 6.91 10.47 3.57
C LYS A 95 8.20 11.30 3.59
N ALA A 96 8.72 11.66 2.42
CA ALA A 96 9.92 12.49 2.30
C ALA A 96 9.68 13.89 2.90
N GLU A 97 8.53 14.52 2.60
CA GLU A 97 8.17 15.83 3.14
C GLU A 97 8.02 15.83 4.67
N VAL A 98 7.31 14.84 5.22
CA VAL A 98 7.14 14.70 6.68
C VAL A 98 8.48 14.49 7.40
N SER A 99 9.40 13.74 6.79
CA SER A 99 10.75 13.52 7.32
C SER A 99 11.58 14.81 7.35
N LEU A 100 11.51 15.63 6.31
CA LEU A 100 12.20 16.92 6.23
C LEU A 100 11.74 17.87 7.33
N ILE A 101 10.42 18.02 7.51
CA ILE A 101 9.83 18.91 8.53
C ILE A 101 10.26 18.47 9.94
N THR A 102 10.18 17.17 10.23
CA THR A 102 10.57 16.63 11.54
C THR A 102 12.06 16.84 11.82
N THR A 103 12.91 16.68 10.80
CA THR A 103 14.36 16.90 10.91
C THR A 103 14.68 18.37 11.20
N VAL A 104 13.99 19.30 10.54
CA VAL A 104 14.15 20.74 10.79
C VAL A 104 13.72 21.09 12.22
N ILE A 105 12.53 20.68 12.64
CA ILE A 105 12.00 20.99 13.99
C ILE A 105 12.94 20.44 15.07
N THR A 106 13.33 19.17 14.98
CA THR A 106 14.21 18.55 15.98
C THR A 106 15.61 19.18 15.99
N SER A 107 16.13 19.62 14.85
CA SER A 107 17.40 20.37 14.77
C SER A 107 17.29 21.71 15.51
N TRP A 108 16.23 22.49 15.26
CA TRP A 108 15.96 23.75 15.94
C TRP A 108 15.76 23.57 17.45
N SER A 109 15.03 22.55 17.88
CA SER A 109 14.85 22.25 19.30
C SER A 109 16.19 21.91 19.98
N ARG A 110 17.06 21.15 19.30
CA ARG A 110 18.39 20.82 19.82
C ARG A 110 19.32 22.02 19.88
N SER A 111 19.27 22.93 18.90
CA SER A 111 20.09 24.16 18.95
C SER A 111 19.63 25.08 20.07
N ALA A 112 18.33 25.32 20.19
CA ALA A 112 17.77 26.15 21.27
C ALA A 112 18.11 25.61 22.67
N GLY A 113 18.08 24.28 22.85
CA GLY A 113 18.47 23.66 24.12
C GLY A 113 19.95 23.86 24.47
N ARG A 114 20.85 23.83 23.48
CA ARG A 114 22.27 24.13 23.70
C ARG A 114 22.49 25.59 24.08
N ASP A 115 21.82 26.51 23.40
CA ASP A 115 21.94 27.94 23.66
C ASP A 115 21.44 28.30 25.06
N LEU A 116 20.34 27.69 25.51
CA LEU A 116 19.81 27.87 26.86
C LEU A 116 20.75 27.32 27.94
N ALA A 117 21.40 26.18 27.67
CA ALA A 117 22.41 25.61 28.58
C ALA A 117 23.70 26.43 28.65
N ALA A 118 23.98 27.27 27.66
CA ALA A 118 25.13 28.15 27.62
C ALA A 118 24.93 29.49 28.38
N ILE A 119 23.70 29.78 28.82
CA ILE A 119 23.43 30.99 29.61
C ILE A 119 24.02 30.81 31.02
N PRO A 120 24.96 31.68 31.46
CA PRO A 120 25.52 31.59 32.79
C PRO A 120 24.44 31.91 33.85
N PRO A 121 24.44 31.21 34.99
CA PRO A 121 23.46 31.44 36.05
C PRO A 121 23.65 32.84 36.68
N PRO A 122 22.57 33.46 37.21
CA PRO A 122 22.66 34.74 37.90
C PRO A 122 23.62 34.70 39.10
N PRO A 123 24.28 35.82 39.45
CA PRO A 123 25.14 35.90 40.64
C PRO A 123 24.37 35.52 41.91
N GLY A 124 24.94 34.65 42.74
CA GLY A 124 24.29 34.13 43.96
C GLY A 124 23.37 32.92 43.75
N THR A 125 23.29 32.37 42.53
CA THR A 125 22.54 31.13 42.26
C THR A 125 23.39 29.90 42.56
N LEU A 126 22.99 29.07 43.52
CA LEU A 126 23.62 27.78 43.77
C LEU A 126 23.24 26.78 42.67
N VAL A 127 24.17 26.49 41.76
CA VAL A 127 23.99 25.47 40.73
C VAL A 127 24.60 24.15 41.20
N ALA A 128 23.76 23.27 41.74
CA ALA A 128 24.13 21.89 42.01
C ALA A 128 24.14 21.09 40.71
N ALA A 129 25.33 20.80 40.18
CA ALA A 129 25.49 19.81 39.11
C ALA A 129 25.68 18.42 39.73
N VAL A 130 24.71 17.52 39.53
CA VAL A 130 24.89 16.09 39.84
C VAL A 130 25.71 15.48 38.71
N VAL A 131 27.02 15.38 38.93
CA VAL A 131 27.93 14.67 38.01
C VAL A 131 27.70 13.17 38.22
N ARG A 132 27.09 12.52 37.22
CA ARG A 132 26.83 11.06 37.21
C ARG A 132 27.88 10.27 36.41
N ASP A 133 29.05 10.84 36.16
CA ASP A 133 30.08 10.16 35.37
C ASP A 133 31.42 10.16 36.09
N GLU A 134 32.04 8.98 36.16
CA GLU A 134 33.15 8.58 37.05
C GLU A 134 34.51 9.22 36.68
N THR A 135 34.52 10.32 35.91
CA THR A 135 35.75 10.95 35.43
C THR A 135 36.20 12.04 36.41
N PRO A 136 37.35 11.90 37.08
CA PRO A 136 37.75 12.84 38.12
C PRO A 136 38.17 14.18 37.50
N LEU A 137 37.33 15.21 37.69
CA LEU A 137 37.68 16.58 37.36
C LEU A 137 38.71 17.08 38.39
N ALA A 138 39.86 17.57 37.91
CA ALA A 138 40.94 18.05 38.77
C ALA A 138 40.45 19.20 39.68
N ALA A 139 40.53 19.02 40.99
CA ALA A 139 40.12 20.00 41.98
C ALA A 139 41.09 21.21 41.99
N GLY A 140 40.60 22.38 41.56
CA GLY A 140 41.26 23.67 41.78
C GLY A 140 41.13 24.19 43.23
N PRO A 141 41.76 25.31 43.58
CA PRO A 141 41.76 25.81 44.96
C PRO A 141 40.36 26.36 45.33
N GLY A 142 39.66 25.68 46.24
CA GLY A 142 38.35 26.11 46.76
C GLY A 142 37.36 24.98 47.10
N PHE A 143 37.62 23.74 46.68
CA PHE A 143 36.68 22.63 46.86
C PHE A 143 36.91 21.85 48.16
N ARG A 144 35.86 21.69 49.00
CA ARG A 144 35.85 20.67 50.06
C ARG A 144 34.84 19.58 49.73
N LEU A 145 35.36 18.38 49.47
CA LEU A 145 34.59 17.14 49.34
C LEU A 145 34.25 16.62 50.74
N ARG A 146 32.99 16.25 50.99
CA ARG A 146 32.60 15.40 52.13
C ARG A 146 32.19 14.02 51.59
N PRO A 147 32.67 12.92 52.19
CA PRO A 147 32.36 11.58 51.71
C PRO A 147 31.03 11.09 52.29
N GLY A 148 30.20 10.47 51.45
CA GLY A 148 28.96 9.79 51.83
C GLY A 148 27.71 10.45 51.27
N ASP A 149 27.28 9.93 50.13
CA ASP A 149 25.99 10.10 49.44
C ASP A 149 25.63 11.48 48.85
N GLU A 150 25.36 11.45 47.54
CA GLU A 150 24.91 12.52 46.65
C GLU A 150 25.79 13.77 46.52
N LEU A 151 26.52 13.80 45.40
CA LEU A 151 27.39 14.88 44.97
C LEU A 151 26.58 16.17 44.71
N LEU A 152 26.61 17.10 45.67
CA LEU A 152 25.98 18.41 45.57
C LEU A 152 27.08 19.49 45.47
N ILE A 153 27.38 19.92 44.25
CA ILE A 153 28.38 20.96 43.98
C ILE A 153 27.76 22.32 44.31
N VAL A 154 28.16 22.94 45.42
CA VAL A 154 27.75 24.29 45.80
C VAL A 154 28.85 25.26 45.39
N SER A 155 28.65 26.00 44.30
CA SER A 155 29.50 27.14 43.93
C SER A 155 28.72 28.42 44.21
N GLU A 156 29.12 29.16 45.24
CA GLU A 156 28.68 30.53 45.49
C GLU A 156 29.59 31.46 44.68
N THR A 157 29.05 32.09 43.63
CA THR A 157 29.73 33.22 42.99
C THR A 157 29.65 34.40 43.95
N ALA A 158 30.71 34.56 44.74
CA ALA A 158 30.90 35.66 45.66
C ALA A 158 30.69 36.99 44.91
N GLY A 159 29.68 37.74 45.34
CA GLY A 159 29.59 39.15 45.04
C GLY A 159 30.69 39.87 45.79
N GLU A 160 31.77 40.23 45.09
CA GLU A 160 32.61 41.35 45.48
C GLU A 160 31.91 42.64 45.02
N GLN A 161 31.04 43.16 45.88
CA GLN A 161 30.90 44.60 46.04
C GLN A 161 31.82 45.02 47.18
N GLU A 162 32.91 45.74 46.87
CA GLU A 162 33.52 46.63 47.84
C GLU A 162 34.09 47.88 47.12
N ILE A 163 33.37 48.99 47.34
CA ILE A 163 33.76 50.43 47.36
C ILE A 163 34.28 51.06 46.06
#